data_AF-A0A844Q9I8-F1
#
_entry.id   AF-A0A844Q9I8-F1
#
_cell.length_a   1.000
_cell.length_b   1.000
_cell.length_c   1.000
_cell.angle_alpha   90.00
_cell.angle_beta   90.00
_cell.angle_gamma   90.00
#
_symmetry.space_group_name_H-M   'P 1'
#
loop_
_entity.id
_entity.type
_entity.pdbx_description
1 polymer ?
#
loop_
_entity_poly.entity_id
_entity_poly.type
_entity_poly.pdbx_seq_one_letter_code
_entity_poly.pdbx_strand_id
1 'polypeptide(L)' 'MDLSVVSQQNIEYMIEQMKDKLKMANVDALRADNFATDHYEDLKFMYDMIMKRDHISANEMQAIVTELGNLRN' A
#
# COMPACT_ATOMS: atom_id res chain seq x y z
N MET A 1 11.90 12.20 -1.21
CA MET A 1 10.51 12.13 -0.72
C MET A 1 10.55 11.76 0.74
N ASP A 2 9.81 12.48 1.57
CA ASP A 2 9.78 12.27 3.02
C ASP A 2 8.43 11.67 3.42
N LEU A 3 8.41 10.36 3.67
CA LEU A 3 7.19 9.62 4.04
C LEU A 3 6.75 9.89 5.49
N SER A 4 7.51 10.67 6.28
CA SER A 4 7.04 11.11 7.61
C SER A 4 6.00 12.22 7.54
N VAL A 5 5.86 12.88 6.39
CA VAL A 5 4.87 13.94 6.17
C VAL A 5 3.60 13.34 5.59
N VAL A 6 2.45 13.57 6.23
CA VAL A 6 1.15 13.16 5.68
C VAL A 6 0.84 13.98 4.43
N SER A 7 0.74 13.33 3.27
CA SER A 7 0.36 13.98 2.02
C SER A 7 -0.22 12.98 1.02
N GLN A 8 -1.09 13.46 0.14
CA GLN A 8 -1.64 12.63 -0.95
C GLN A 8 -0.55 12.10 -1.88
N GLN A 9 0.48 12.91 -2.16
CA GLN A 9 1.61 12.51 -2.98
C GLN A 9 2.37 11.31 -2.38
N ASN A 10 2.53 11.29 -1.06
CA ASN A 10 3.18 10.17 -0.39
C ASN A 10 2.30 8.91 -0.38
N ILE A 11 0.98 9.07 -0.29
CA ILE A 11 0.03 7.95 -0.45
C ILE A 11 0.17 7.34 -1.85
N GLU A 12 0.11 8.17 -2.89
CA GLU A 12 0.30 7.76 -4.29
C GLU A 12 1.61 6.99 -4.46
N TYR A 13 2.71 7.53 -3.93
CA TYR A 13 3.99 6.87 -3.99
C TYR A 13 3.99 5.50 -3.30
N MET A 14 3.51 5.41 -2.06
CA MET A 14 3.49 4.15 -1.31
C MET A 14 2.68 3.08 -2.06
N ILE A 15 1.53 3.47 -2.60
CA ILE A 15 0.65 2.59 -3.37
C ILE A 15 1.34 2.09 -4.64
N GLU A 16 1.97 2.95 -5.43
CA GLU A 16 2.67 2.54 -6.66
C GLU A 16 3.84 1.61 -6.34
N GLN A 17 4.63 1.91 -5.31
CA GLN A 17 5.73 1.03 -4.91
C GLN A 17 5.22 -0.34 -4.45
N MET A 18 4.12 -0.41 -3.68
CA MET A 18 3.52 -1.68 -3.29
C MET A 18 3.01 -2.47 -4.49
N LYS A 19 2.38 -1.81 -5.47
CA LYS A 19 1.96 -2.46 -6.72
C LYS A 19 3.14 -3.08 -7.46
N ASP A 20 4.25 -2.36 -7.58
CA ASP A 20 5.47 -2.85 -8.22
C ASP A 20 6.04 -4.05 -7.47
N LYS A 21 6.15 -3.94 -6.14
CA LYS A 21 6.68 -5.00 -5.27
C LYS A 21 5.83 -6.28 -5.32
N LEU A 22 4.51 -6.12 -5.34
CA LEU A 22 3.55 -7.23 -5.41
C LEU A 22 3.33 -7.73 -6.85
N LYS A 23 3.90 -7.04 -7.85
CA LYS A 23 3.69 -7.31 -9.29
C LYS A 23 2.20 -7.26 -9.69
N MET A 24 1.48 -6.30 -9.14
CA MET A 24 0.03 -6.16 -9.23
C MET A 24 -0.36 -4.99 -10.14
N ALA A 25 -0.31 -5.19 -11.45
CA ALA A 25 -0.54 -4.13 -12.44
C ALA A 25 -2.01 -3.64 -12.52
N ASN A 26 -2.99 -4.48 -12.14
CA ASN A 26 -4.41 -4.24 -12.41
C ASN A 26 -5.31 -4.41 -11.17
N VAL A 27 -4.82 -4.01 -9.99
CA VAL A 27 -5.64 -4.11 -8.77
C VAL A 27 -6.32 -2.77 -8.54
N ASP A 28 -7.61 -2.69 -8.92
CA ASP A 28 -8.44 -1.51 -8.67
C ASP A 28 -8.55 -1.15 -7.17
N ALA A 29 -8.31 -2.11 -6.29
CA ALA A 29 -8.23 -1.87 -4.84
C ALA A 29 -7.01 -1.02 -4.44
N LEU A 30 -5.99 -0.89 -5.30
CA LEU A 30 -4.75 -0.13 -5.05
C LEU A 30 -4.74 1.19 -5.84
N ARG A 31 -5.89 1.84 -6.04
CA ARG A 31 -5.92 3.22 -6.56
C ARG A 31 -5.67 4.18 -5.41
N ALA A 32 -4.64 5.01 -5.51
CA ALA A 32 -4.29 5.98 -4.47
C ALA A 32 -5.44 6.95 -4.13
N ASP A 33 -6.27 7.29 -5.12
CA ASP A 33 -7.46 8.15 -4.96
C ASP A 33 -8.49 7.58 -3.95
N ASN A 34 -8.45 6.28 -3.67
CA ASN A 34 -9.33 5.60 -2.73
C ASN A 34 -8.83 5.66 -1.27
N PHE A 35 -7.63 6.21 -1.05
CA PHE A 35 -7.01 6.29 0.27
C PHE A 35 -6.95 7.75 0.72
N ALA A 36 -7.75 8.08 1.73
CA ALA A 36 -7.67 9.37 2.41
C ALA A 36 -6.45 9.43 3.34
N THR A 37 -6.01 10.64 3.64
CA THR A 37 -4.91 10.90 4.59
C THR A 37 -5.18 10.42 6.01
N ASP A 38 -6.44 10.15 6.34
CA ASP A 38 -6.84 9.69 7.68
C ASP A 38 -6.26 8.32 8.04
N HIS A 39 -5.98 7.48 7.03
CA HIS A 39 -5.38 6.14 7.20
C HIS A 39 -3.88 6.11 6.85
N TYR A 40 -3.23 7.27 6.82
CA TYR A 40 -1.84 7.39 6.34
C TYR A 40 -0.85 6.54 7.14
N GLU A 41 -0.96 6.53 8.47
CA GLU A 41 -0.05 5.77 9.33
C GLU A 41 -0.21 4.25 9.14
N ASP A 42 -1.45 3.77 9.00
CA ASP A 42 -1.74 2.35 8.75
C ASP A 42 -1.23 1.92 7.37
N LEU A 43 -1.45 2.77 6.36
CA LEU A 43 -0.92 2.57 5.01
C LEU A 43 0.61 2.53 5.01
N LYS A 44 1.25 3.46 5.73
CA LYS A 44 2.71 3.52 5.86
C LYS A 44 3.28 2.31 6.58
N PHE A 45 2.61 1.85 7.64
CA PHE A 45 2.98 0.61 8.31
C PHE A 45 2.96 -0.60 7.36
N MET A 46 1.89 -0.73 6.56
CA MET A 46 1.80 -1.79 5.55
C MET A 46 2.88 -1.67 4.48
N TYR A 47 3.11 -0.46 3.96
CA TYR A 47 4.19 -0.18 3.02
C TYR A 47 5.54 -0.64 3.57
N ASP A 48 5.89 -0.22 4.79
CA ASP A 48 7.17 -0.58 5.42
C ASP A 48 7.29 -2.10 5.61
N MET A 49 6.20 -2.77 5.99
CA MET A 49 6.15 -4.22 6.13
C MET A 49 6.40 -4.93 4.80
N ILE A 50 5.74 -4.50 3.72
CA ILE A 50 5.83 -5.10 2.38
C ILE A 50 7.22 -4.87 1.77
N MET A 51 7.77 -3.67 1.93
CA MET A 51 9.09 -3.32 1.37
C MET A 51 10.24 -4.09 2.02
N LYS A 52 10.11 -4.40 3.32
CA LYS A 52 11.10 -5.20 4.06
C LYS A 52 11.10 -6.69 3.70
N ARG A 53 10.09 -7.18 2.96
CA ARG A 53 10.00 -8.60 2.58
C ARG A 53 10.80 -8.86 1.32
N ASP A 54 11.69 -9.84 1.36
CA ASP A 54 12.42 -10.31 0.17
C ASP A 54 11.51 -11.12 -0.75
N HIS A 55 10.68 -11.97 -0.16
CA HIS A 55 9.74 -12.84 -0.85
C HIS A 55 8.38 -12.75 -0.15
N ILE A 56 7.31 -12.73 -0.96
CA ILE A 56 5.93 -12.72 -0.49
C ILE A 56 5.27 -13.97 -1.07
N SER A 57 4.80 -14.86 -0.20
CA SER A 57 4.05 -16.05 -0.61
C SER A 57 2.66 -15.69 -1.13
N ALA A 58 2.01 -16.61 -1.84
CA ALA A 58 0.64 -16.39 -2.35
C ALA A 58 -0.37 -16.11 -1.23
N ASN A 59 -0.23 -16.77 -0.07
CA ASN A 59 -1.10 -16.55 1.08
C ASN A 59 -0.87 -15.16 1.70
N GLU A 60 0.38 -14.72 1.82
CA GLU A 60 0.70 -13.37 2.30
C GLU A 60 0.20 -12.31 1.32
N MET A 61 0.36 -12.52 0.01
CA MET A 61 -0.20 -11.62 -1.00
C MET A 61 -1.71 -11.48 -0.84
N GLN A 62 -2.43 -12.58 -0.67
CA GLN A 62 -3.87 -12.53 -0.46
C GLN A 62 -4.26 -11.76 0.81
N ALA A 63 -3.54 -11.97 1.92
CA ALA A 63 -3.77 -11.25 3.16
C ALA A 63 -3.51 -9.74 3.01
N ILE A 64 -2.39 -9.37 2.37
CA ILE A 64 -2.01 -7.98 2.10
C ILE A 64 -3.08 -7.29 1.26
N VAL A 65 -3.56 -7.94 0.20
CA VAL A 65 -4.60 -7.38 -0.67
C VAL A 65 -5.91 -7.18 0.08
N THR A 66 -6.29 -8.12 0.95
CA THR A 66 -7.48 -7.98 1.80
C THR A 66 -7.35 -6.79 2.74
N GLU A 67 -6.22 -6.64 3.44
CA GLU A 67 -6.01 -5.51 4.36
C GLU A 67 -5.96 -4.16 3.63
N LEU A 68 -5.30 -4.09 2.48
CA LEU A 68 -5.30 -2.88 1.64
C LEU A 68 -6.72 -2.53 1.17
N GLY A 69 -7.55 -3.53 0.88
CA GLY A 69 -8.97 -3.34 0.58
C GLY A 69 -9.79 -2.80 1.76
N ASN A 70 -9.45 -3.17 3.00
CA ASN A 70 -10.11 -2.70 4.22
C ASN A 70 -9.78 -1.24 4.57
N LEU A 71 -8.59 -0.76 4.19
CA LEU A 71 -8.19 0.63 4.38
C LEU A 71 -8.85 1.61 3.40
N ARG A 72 -9.60 1.11 2.42
CA ARG A 72 -10.39 1.95 1.51
C ARG A 72 -11.59 2.51 2.26
N ASN A 73 -11.75 3.84 2.25
CA ASN A 73 -12.96 4.54 2.68
C ASN A 73 -13.81 4.94 1.47
#